data_AF-A0A812C805-F1
#
_entry.id   AF-A0A812C805-F1
#
_cell.length_a   1.000
_cell.length_b   1.000
_cell.length_c   1.000
_cell.angle_alpha   90.00
_cell.angle_beta   90.00
_cell.angle_gamma   90.00
#
_symmetry.space_group_name_H-M   'P 1'
#
loop_
_entity.id
_entity.type
_entity.pdbx_description
1 polymer ?
#
loop_
_entity_poly.entity_id
_entity_poly.type
_entity_poly.pdbx_seq_one_letter_code
_entity_poly.pdbx_strand_id
1 'polypeptide(L)'
;MYTFGAAAPLHESQCRLATRVFKGLVKLPPKEVMLEEINATLDTQRSVDVIGYQDELCELIGCKPKLCELLLSDPYLGLNAIVGPCTPYQFRLTGPGKWAGARSAILDQWKQMHYPTNKHLKSNLSPWIKDFLIAFGIFFVMIQFLVFGIFLSK
;
A
#
# COMPACT_ATOMS: atom_id res chain seq x y z
N MET A 1 25.20 8.78 7.99
CA MET A 1 23.90 8.08 8.04
C MET A 1 23.40 7.94 6.61
N TYR A 2 23.44 6.74 6.05
CA TYR A 2 22.85 6.45 4.73
C TYR A 2 21.44 5.89 4.94
N THR A 3 20.45 6.44 4.23
CA THR A 3 19.06 5.96 4.26
C THR A 3 18.79 5.12 3.01
N PHE A 4 18.28 3.91 3.19
CA PHE A 4 17.80 3.08 2.09
C PHE A 4 16.32 3.37 1.83
N GLY A 5 16.03 4.38 1.00
CA GLY A 5 14.66 4.77 0.68
C GLY A 5 14.55 6.22 0.21
N ALA A 6 13.32 6.68 -0.02
CA ALA A 6 13.07 8.07 -0.38
C ALA A 6 13.21 8.99 0.84
N ALA A 7 14.08 10.00 0.75
CA ALA A 7 14.30 10.94 1.85
C ALA A 7 13.12 11.91 2.07
N ALA A 8 12.37 12.25 1.01
CA ALA A 8 11.30 13.25 1.09
C ALA A 8 10.16 12.86 2.06
N PRO A 9 9.60 11.63 2.02
CA PRO A 9 8.64 11.18 3.04
C PRO A 9 9.19 11.21 4.46
N LEU A 10 10.46 10.87 4.62
CA LEU A 10 11.08 10.83 5.95
C LEU A 10 11.19 12.23 6.54
N HIS A 11 11.68 13.19 5.76
CA HIS A 11 11.75 14.59 6.18
C HIS A 11 10.36 15.17 6.49
N GLU A 12 9.34 14.79 5.71
CA GLU A 12 7.96 15.21 5.98
C GLU A 12 7.49 14.75 7.37
N SER A 13 7.78 13.51 7.75
CA SER A 13 7.39 12.98 9.06
C SER A 13 8.24 13.55 10.21
N GLN A 14 9.53 13.82 9.99
CA GLN A 14 10.36 14.58 10.93
C GLN A 14 9.80 15.98 11.18
N CYS A 15 9.41 16.71 10.12
CA CYS A 15 8.77 18.02 10.27
C CYS A 15 7.43 17.93 11.02
N ARG A 16 6.63 16.89 10.77
CA ARG A 16 5.36 16.64 11.48
C ARG A 16 5.57 16.37 12.97
N LEU A 17 6.63 15.68 13.35
CA LEU A 17 7.00 15.45 14.75
C LEU A 17 7.48 16.75 15.39
N ALA A 18 8.46 17.43 14.77
CA ALA A 18 9.07 18.65 15.31
C ALA A 18 8.03 19.75 15.58
N THR A 19 7.14 20.01 14.63
CA THR A 19 6.06 21.01 14.80
C THR A 19 5.11 20.66 15.94
N ARG A 20 4.84 19.38 16.20
CA ARG A 20 4.01 18.93 17.32
C ARG A 20 4.72 19.05 18.66
N VAL A 21 6.02 18.77 18.71
CA VAL A 21 6.85 19.00 19.89
C VAL A 21 6.87 20.48 20.23
N PHE A 22 7.10 21.36 19.25
CA PHE A 22 7.08 22.81 19.47
C PHE A 22 5.71 23.33 19.93
N LYS A 23 4.63 22.71 19.45
CA LYS A 23 3.26 23.02 19.92
C LYS A 23 2.94 22.41 21.30
N GLY A 24 3.81 21.58 21.87
CA GLY A 24 3.59 20.88 23.14
C GLY A 24 2.59 19.73 23.06
N LEU A 25 2.23 19.27 21.85
CA LEU A 25 1.31 18.15 21.63
C LEU A 25 2.00 16.79 21.82
N VAL A 26 3.32 16.74 21.59
CA VAL A 26 4.15 15.56 21.83
C VAL A 26 5.22 15.96 22.83
N LYS A 27 5.40 15.17 23.89
CA LYS A 27 6.44 15.39 24.89
C LYS A 27 7.60 14.43 24.60
N LEU A 28 8.80 14.98 24.57
CA LEU A 28 10.02 14.18 24.47
C LEU A 28 10.31 13.51 25.82
N PRO A 29 11.00 12.36 25.81
CA PRO A 29 11.46 11.72 27.05
C PRO A 29 12.49 12.60 27.76
N PRO A 30 12.81 12.29 29.03
CA PRO A 30 13.87 12.96 29.77
C PRO A 30 15.21 12.92 29.03
N LYS A 31 16.04 13.95 29.26
CA LYS A 31 17.33 14.12 28.59
C LYS A 31 18.24 12.91 28.77
N GLU A 32 18.22 12.30 29.94
CA GLU A 32 19.07 11.17 30.31
C GLU A 32 18.76 9.96 29.42
N VAL A 33 17.47 9.66 29.22
CA VAL A 33 16.99 8.57 28.36
C VAL A 33 17.38 8.84 26.89
N MET A 34 17.21 10.08 26.42
CA MET A 34 17.60 10.44 25.05
C MET A 34 19.10 10.25 24.80
N LEU A 35 19.94 10.65 25.77
CA LEU A 35 21.39 10.52 25.64
C LEU A 35 21.85 9.06 25.67
N GLU A 36 21.21 8.23 26.49
CA GLU A 36 21.48 6.79 26.54
C GLU A 36 21.20 6.14 25.18
N GLU A 37 20.03 6.43 24.58
CA GLU A 37 19.64 5.90 23.27
C GLU A 37 20.57 6.39 22.14
N ILE A 38 20.94 7.68 22.15
CA ILE A 38 21.87 8.25 21.17
C ILE A 38 23.23 7.53 21.24
N ASN A 39 23.78 7.34 22.45
CA ASN A 39 25.08 6.69 22.62
C ASN A 39 25.04 5.23 22.14
N ALA A 40 23.98 4.49 22.48
CA ALA A 40 23.80 3.11 22.00
C ALA A 40 23.70 3.01 20.47
N THR A 41 23.05 4.00 19.83
CA THR A 41 22.84 4.04 18.38
C THR A 41 24.12 4.43 17.62
N LEU A 42 24.89 5.39 18.15
CA LEU A 42 26.13 5.86 17.52
C LEU A 42 27.19 4.75 17.39
N ASP A 43 27.25 3.86 18.36
CA ASP A 43 28.23 2.75 18.38
C ASP A 43 27.85 1.61 17.43
N THR A 44 26.58 1.48 17.06
CA THR A 44 26.04 0.27 16.39
C THR A 44 25.47 0.52 15.00
N GLN A 45 24.94 1.70 14.69
CA GLN A 45 24.18 1.96 13.47
C GLN A 45 24.80 3.05 12.59
N ARG A 46 25.35 2.64 11.44
CA ARG A 46 25.84 3.55 10.37
C ARG A 46 24.77 3.90 9.33
N SER A 47 23.72 3.07 9.24
CA SER A 47 22.57 3.20 8.35
C SER A 47 21.28 3.12 9.15
N VAL A 48 20.26 3.84 8.70
CA VAL A 48 18.94 3.81 9.35
C VAL A 48 18.00 2.94 8.54
N ASP A 49 17.31 2.03 9.24
CA ASP A 49 16.16 1.34 8.70
C ASP A 49 15.03 2.37 8.50
N VAL A 50 14.77 2.70 7.24
CA VAL A 50 13.82 3.76 6.89
C VAL A 50 12.40 3.39 7.31
N ILE A 51 12.02 2.10 7.28
CA ILE A 51 10.66 1.67 7.63
C ILE A 51 10.49 1.71 9.15
N GLY A 52 11.40 1.09 9.90
CA GLY A 52 11.37 1.12 11.37
C GLY A 52 11.39 2.54 11.93
N TYR A 53 12.31 3.37 11.45
CA TYR A 53 12.41 4.76 11.90
C TYR A 53 11.17 5.59 11.54
N GLN A 54 10.62 5.40 10.34
CA GLN A 54 9.38 6.07 9.94
C GLN A 54 8.18 5.63 10.81
N ASP A 55 8.11 4.35 11.17
CA ASP A 55 7.09 3.81 12.06
C ASP A 55 7.21 4.39 13.48
N GLU A 56 8.41 4.50 14.03
CA GLU A 56 8.67 5.14 15.32
C GLU A 56 8.21 6.60 15.33
N LEU A 57 8.57 7.37 14.30
CA LEU A 57 8.11 8.76 14.14
C LEU A 57 6.58 8.83 14.08
N CYS A 58 5.96 7.92 13.32
CA CYS A 58 4.51 7.88 13.17
C CYS A 58 3.80 7.43 14.44
N GLU A 59 4.43 6.59 15.26
CA GLU A 59 3.92 6.17 16.56
C GLU A 59 3.92 7.34 17.55
N LEU A 60 5.00 8.12 17.61
CA LEU A 60 5.08 9.35 18.41
C LEU A 60 4.03 10.39 18.00
N ILE A 61 3.72 10.49 16.71
CA ILE A 61 2.69 11.40 16.19
C ILE A 61 1.26 10.83 16.37
N GLY A 62 1.13 9.51 16.52
CA GLY A 62 -0.15 8.80 16.52
C GLY A 62 -0.77 8.62 15.12
N CYS A 63 0.04 8.55 14.06
CA CYS A 63 -0.41 8.28 12.69
C CYS A 63 0.02 6.91 12.13
N LYS A 64 0.69 6.07 12.94
CA LYS A 64 1.04 4.69 12.57
C LYS A 64 -0.24 3.87 12.38
N PRO A 65 -0.52 3.34 11.18
CA PRO A 65 -1.71 2.53 10.96
C PRO A 65 -1.59 1.20 11.70
N LYS A 66 -2.59 0.88 12.51
CA LYS A 66 -2.68 -0.42 13.17
C LYS A 66 -3.15 -1.47 12.16
N LEU A 67 -2.21 -2.23 11.61
CA LEU A 67 -2.47 -3.14 10.49
C LEU A 67 -3.57 -4.18 10.79
N CYS A 68 -3.61 -4.72 12.01
CA CYS A 68 -4.67 -5.66 12.40
C CYS A 68 -6.06 -5.01 12.41
N GLU A 69 -6.19 -3.81 13.00
CA GLU A 69 -7.46 -3.06 12.99
C GLU A 69 -7.86 -2.64 11.57
N LEU A 70 -6.87 -2.31 10.74
CA LEU A 70 -7.06 -1.98 9.33
C LEU A 70 -7.56 -3.20 8.54
N LEU A 71 -7.00 -4.39 8.79
CA LEU A 71 -7.41 -5.64 8.14
C LEU A 71 -8.83 -6.04 8.51
N LEU A 72 -9.26 -5.78 9.76
CA LEU A 72 -10.63 -6.06 10.20
C LEU A 72 -11.66 -5.08 9.63
N SER A 73 -11.28 -3.80 9.48
CA SER A 73 -12.19 -2.74 9.00
C SER A 73 -12.25 -2.63 7.47
N ASP A 74 -11.11 -2.73 6.80
CA ASP A 74 -10.99 -2.73 5.34
C ASP A 74 -9.95 -3.80 4.94
N PRO A 75 -10.38 -5.06 4.77
CA PRO A 75 -9.45 -6.17 4.51
C PRO A 75 -8.66 -5.98 3.22
N TYR A 76 -9.23 -5.30 2.22
CA TYR A 76 -8.54 -5.06 0.96
C TYR A 76 -7.41 -4.04 1.12
N LEU A 77 -7.66 -2.95 1.86
CA LEU A 77 -6.63 -1.97 2.19
C LEU A 77 -5.57 -2.56 3.15
N GLY A 78 -6.00 -3.31 4.17
CA GLY A 78 -5.13 -3.97 5.13
C GLY A 78 -4.17 -4.96 4.47
N LEU A 79 -4.67 -5.81 3.56
CA LEU A 79 -3.83 -6.73 2.79
C LEU A 79 -2.81 -5.95 1.95
N ASN A 80 -3.24 -4.91 1.22
CA ASN A 80 -2.31 -4.08 0.43
C ASN A 80 -1.25 -3.37 1.30
N ALA A 81 -1.58 -3.00 2.53
CA ALA A 81 -0.61 -2.41 3.45
C ALA A 81 0.42 -3.44 3.97
N ILE A 82 0.01 -4.70 4.14
CA ILE A 82 0.88 -5.78 4.65
C ILE A 82 1.76 -6.39 3.54
N VAL A 83 1.17 -6.71 2.38
CA VAL A 83 1.87 -7.44 1.30
C VAL A 83 2.32 -6.53 0.16
N GLY A 84 1.78 -5.31 0.09
CA GLY A 84 2.11 -4.34 -0.94
C GLY A 84 3.31 -3.47 -0.56
N PRO A 85 3.68 -2.52 -1.45
CA PRO A 85 4.79 -1.61 -1.17
C PRO A 85 4.44 -0.66 -0.02
N CYS A 86 5.41 -0.42 0.86
CA CYS A 86 5.32 0.60 1.90
C CYS A 86 5.40 1.99 1.25
N THR A 87 4.24 2.59 0.98
CA THR A 87 4.13 3.92 0.37
C THR A 87 3.81 4.99 1.41
N PRO A 88 4.27 6.24 1.22
CA PRO A 88 4.08 7.31 2.19
C PRO A 88 2.62 7.66 2.47
N TYR A 89 1.70 7.25 1.59
CA TYR A 89 0.26 7.38 1.77
C TYR A 89 -0.25 6.64 3.01
N GLN A 90 0.41 5.55 3.42
CA GLN A 90 0.03 4.74 4.59
C GLN A 90 0.07 5.58 5.89
N PHE A 91 1.06 6.46 6.04
CA PHE A 91 1.23 7.35 7.20
C PHE A 91 0.26 8.54 7.24
N ARG A 92 -0.69 8.58 6.30
CA ARG A 92 -1.80 9.54 6.22
C ARG A 92 -3.17 8.86 6.24
N LEU A 93 -3.23 7.55 6.50
CA LEU A 93 -4.49 6.81 6.68
C LEU A 93 -5.19 7.14 7.99
N THR A 94 -4.41 7.39 9.04
CA THR A 94 -4.91 7.58 10.40
C THR A 94 -4.20 8.74 11.10
N GLY A 95 -4.76 9.14 12.24
CA GLY A 95 -4.15 10.13 13.10
C GLY A 95 -4.18 11.57 12.57
N PRO A 96 -3.40 12.45 13.20
CA PRO A 96 -3.37 13.87 12.87
C PRO A 96 -2.79 14.14 11.47
N GLY A 97 -3.56 14.84 10.62
CA GLY A 97 -3.18 15.11 9.23
C GLY A 97 -3.59 14.00 8.25
N LYS A 98 -4.55 13.15 8.64
CA LYS A 98 -5.21 12.16 7.78
C LYS A 98 -5.63 12.78 6.45
N TRP A 99 -5.33 12.10 5.36
CA TRP A 99 -5.72 12.52 4.01
C TRP A 99 -6.81 11.60 3.46
N ALA A 100 -7.95 12.17 3.07
CA ALA A 100 -9.09 11.40 2.57
C ALA A 100 -8.75 10.57 1.31
N GLY A 101 -7.85 11.08 0.46
CA GLY A 101 -7.38 10.38 -0.75
C GLY A 101 -6.34 9.30 -0.51
N ALA A 102 -5.87 9.09 0.73
CA ALA A 102 -4.81 8.13 1.03
C ALA A 102 -5.21 6.70 0.65
N ARG A 103 -6.47 6.32 0.92
CA ARG A 103 -7.00 5.00 0.56
C ARG A 103 -6.95 4.77 -0.95
N SER A 104 -7.54 5.66 -1.74
CA SER A 104 -7.54 5.52 -3.20
C SER A 104 -6.13 5.55 -3.77
N ALA A 105 -5.24 6.39 -3.24
CA ALA A 105 -3.86 6.46 -3.69
C ALA A 105 -3.10 5.14 -3.50
N ILE A 106 -3.30 4.45 -2.36
CA ILE A 106 -2.68 3.14 -2.10
C ILE A 106 -3.22 2.09 -3.06
N LEU A 107 -4.53 2.05 -3.29
CA LEU A 107 -5.15 1.03 -4.13
C LEU A 107 -4.85 1.26 -5.62
N ASP A 108 -4.80 2.51 -6.07
CA ASP A 108 -4.55 2.89 -7.47
C ASP A 108 -3.05 2.99 -7.82
N GLN A 109 -2.14 2.84 -6.85
CA GLN A 109 -0.70 3.08 -7.05
C GLN A 109 -0.09 2.26 -8.20
N TRP A 110 -0.50 0.99 -8.34
CA TRP A 110 -0.04 0.13 -9.44
C TRP A 110 -0.54 0.62 -10.78
N LYS A 111 -1.82 1.01 -10.86
CA LYS A 111 -2.40 1.59 -12.08
C LYS A 111 -1.66 2.87 -12.48
N GLN A 112 -1.35 3.75 -11.53
CA GLN A 112 -0.59 4.98 -11.79
C GLN A 112 0.84 4.70 -12.24
N MET A 113 1.51 3.70 -11.64
CA MET A 113 2.85 3.29 -12.02
C MET A 113 2.90 2.70 -13.44
N HIS A 114 1.88 1.94 -13.82
CA HIS A 114 1.78 1.35 -15.16
C HIS A 114 1.26 2.34 -16.21
N TYR A 115 0.53 3.38 -15.83
CA TYR A 115 -0.02 4.36 -16.76
C TYR A 115 1.02 4.95 -17.77
N PRO A 116 2.21 5.42 -17.35
CA PRO A 116 3.20 5.94 -18.29
C PRO A 116 3.84 4.85 -19.17
N THR A 117 3.87 3.59 -18.72
CA THR A 117 4.53 2.48 -19.42
C THR A 117 3.58 1.71 -20.36
N ASN A 118 2.27 1.73 -20.10
CA ASN A 118 1.26 0.98 -20.87
C ASN A 118 0.71 1.71 -22.12
N LYS A 119 1.37 2.74 -22.63
CA LYS A 119 0.87 3.50 -23.80
C LYS A 119 0.70 2.68 -25.08
N HIS A 120 1.33 1.49 -25.15
CA HIS A 120 1.31 0.63 -26.35
C HIS A 120 0.73 -0.78 -26.14
N LEU A 121 0.40 -1.18 -24.91
CA LEU A 121 -0.24 -2.47 -24.62
C LEU A 121 -1.76 -2.32 -24.66
N LYS A 122 -2.30 -1.98 -25.83
CA LYS A 122 -3.66 -2.43 -26.14
C LYS A 122 -3.52 -3.92 -26.42
N SER A 123 -3.86 -4.77 -25.45
CA SER A 123 -4.26 -6.14 -25.77
C SER A 123 -5.58 -6.07 -26.56
N ASN A 124 -5.48 -5.63 -27.80
CA ASN A 124 -6.46 -5.96 -28.80
C ASN A 124 -6.34 -7.46 -28.96
N LEU A 125 -7.05 -8.24 -28.13
CA LEU A 125 -7.36 -9.61 -28.50
C LEU A 125 -7.93 -9.49 -29.90
N SER A 126 -7.22 -10.05 -30.88
CA SER A 126 -7.51 -9.82 -32.28
C SER A 126 -8.99 -10.15 -32.51
N PRO A 127 -9.70 -9.40 -33.38
CA PRO A 127 -11.11 -9.66 -33.63
C PRO A 127 -11.38 -11.15 -33.90
N TRP A 128 -10.48 -11.80 -34.65
CA TRP A 128 -10.57 -13.24 -34.93
C TRP A 128 -10.49 -14.15 -33.69
N ILE A 129 -9.69 -13.83 -32.67
CA ILE A 129 -9.63 -14.65 -31.44
C ILE A 129 -10.89 -14.44 -30.61
N LYS A 130 -11.42 -13.20 -30.57
CA LYS A 130 -12.70 -12.91 -29.90
C LYS A 130 -13.84 -13.68 -30.57
N ASP A 131 -13.92 -13.62 -31.90
CA ASP A 131 -14.95 -14.30 -32.69
C ASP A 131 -14.83 -15.83 -32.57
N PHE A 132 -13.60 -16.36 -32.55
CA PHE A 132 -13.34 -17.77 -32.31
C PHE A 132 -13.82 -18.24 -30.93
N LEU A 133 -13.52 -17.47 -29.87
CA LEU A 133 -13.95 -17.81 -28.51
C LEU A 133 -15.47 -17.78 -28.36
N ILE A 134 -16.15 -16.82 -29.00
CA ILE A 134 -17.61 -16.74 -29.04
C ILE A 134 -18.19 -17.95 -29.79
N ALA A 135 -17.66 -18.26 -30.98
CA ALA A 135 -18.12 -19.40 -31.77
C ALA A 135 -17.90 -20.74 -31.04
N PHE A 136 -16.76 -20.89 -30.36
CA PHE A 136 -16.46 -22.07 -29.55
C PHE A 136 -17.42 -22.20 -28.36
N GLY A 137 -17.76 -21.09 -27.69
CA GLY A 137 -18.78 -21.08 -26.64
C GLY A 137 -20.17 -21.48 -27.12
N ILE A 138 -20.61 -20.95 -28.27
CA ILE A 138 -21.91 -21.32 -28.90
C ILE A 138 -21.94 -22.80 -29.26
N PHE A 139 -20.85 -23.32 -29.84
CA PHE A 139 -20.72 -24.73 -30.18
C PHE A 139 -20.86 -25.64 -28.96
N PHE A 140 -20.25 -25.26 -27.84
CA PHE A 140 -20.33 -26.03 -26.59
C PHE A 140 -21.77 -26.05 -26.03
N VAL A 141 -22.47 -24.91 -26.08
CA VAL A 141 -23.89 -24.82 -25.67
C VAL A 141 -24.77 -25.68 -26.58
N MET A 142 -24.56 -25.64 -27.89
CA MET A 142 -25.29 -26.46 -28.86
C MET A 142 -25.11 -27.96 -28.60
N ILE A 143 -23.88 -28.41 -28.26
CA ILE A 143 -23.63 -29.80 -27.87
C ILE A 143 -24.41 -30.16 -26.62
N GLN A 144 -24.44 -29.29 -25.60
CA GLN A 144 -25.21 -29.57 -24.38
C GLN A 144 -26.71 -29.73 -24.67
N PHE A 145 -27.30 -28.88 -25.51
CA PHE A 145 -28.70 -29.02 -25.92
C PHE A 145 -28.96 -30.30 -26.73
N LEU A 146 -28.03 -30.70 -27.60
CA LEU A 146 -28.17 -31.92 -28.40
C LEU A 146 -28.07 -33.18 -27.53
N VAL A 147 -27.15 -33.22 -26.57
CA VAL A 147 -27.05 -34.30 -25.58
C VAL A 147 -28.30 -34.35 -24.70
N PHE A 148 -28.80 -33.21 -24.25
CA PHE A 148 -30.02 -33.13 -23.44
C PHE A 148 -31.27 -33.57 -24.22
N GLY A 149 -31.38 -33.20 -25.50
CA GLY A 149 -32.48 -33.65 -26.37
C GLY A 149 -32.48 -35.16 -26.64
N ILE A 150 -31.30 -35.78 -26.80
CA ILE A 150 -31.18 -37.24 -26.91
C ILE A 150 -31.60 -37.93 -25.60
N PHE A 151 -31.33 -37.31 -24.45
CA PHE A 151 -31.71 -37.85 -23.15
C PHE A 151 -33.22 -37.75 -22.86
N LEU A 152 -33.88 -36.70 -23.37
CA LEU A 152 -35.35 -36.53 -23.28
C LEU A 152 -36.14 -37.40 -24.27
N SER A 153 -35.50 -37.89 -25.33
CA SER A 153 -36.12 -38.73 -26.36
C SER A 153 -36.06 -40.24 -26.03
N LYS A 154 -35.45 -40.63 -24.91
CA LYS A 154 -35.46 -41.99 -24.36
C LYS A 154 -36.42 -42.08 -23.18
#